data_AF-A0A535F4G1-F1
#
_entry.id   AF-A0A535F4G1-F1
#
_cell.length_a   1.000
_cell.length_b   1.000
_cell.length_c   1.000
_cell.angle_alpha   90.00
_cell.angle_beta   90.00
_cell.angle_gamma   90.00
#
_symmetry.space_group_name_H-M   'P 1'
#
loop_
_entity.id
_entity.type
_entity.pdbx_description
1 polymer ?
#
loop_
_entity_poly.entity_id
_entity_poly.type
_entity_poly.pdbx_seq_one_letter_code
_entity_poly.pdbx_strand_id
1 'polypeptide(L)' 'MQTFRTPTTSLKEKQRREREELIIQAAEEVLQEKGYYETSMDEIAARVGIAKGTIYTHFPG' A
#
# COMPACT_ATOMS: atom_id res chain seq x y z
N MET A 1 23.20 -23.14 18.81
CA MET A 1 22.36 -22.03 19.32
C MET A 1 22.12 -21.06 18.18
N GLN A 2 20.94 -21.06 17.58
CA GLN A 2 20.56 -20.05 16.58
C GLN A 2 19.91 -18.87 17.33
N THR A 3 20.54 -17.70 17.28
CA THR A 3 19.97 -16.47 17.81
C THR A 3 18.97 -15.93 16.80
N PHE A 4 17.67 -16.09 17.09
CA PHE A 4 16.62 -15.38 16.36
C PHE A 4 16.73 -13.89 16.71
N ARG A 5 17.32 -13.09 15.82
CA ARG A 5 17.27 -11.63 15.93
C ARG A 5 15.86 -11.19 15.57
N THR A 6 15.10 -10.69 16.54
CA THR A 6 13.86 -9.95 16.28
C THR A 6 14.22 -8.71 15.44
N PRO A 7 13.64 -8.53 14.24
CA PRO A 7 13.85 -7.29 13.50
C PRO A 7 13.16 -6.17 14.27
N THR A 8 13.95 -5.26 14.85
CA THR A 8 13.42 -4.00 15.37
C THR A 8 13.15 -3.12 14.16
N THR A 9 11.98 -3.30 13.56
CA THR A 9 11.58 -2.58 12.34
C THR A 9 11.58 -1.08 12.66
N SER A 10 12.30 -0.28 11.88
CA SER A 10 12.41 1.15 12.10
C SER A 10 11.03 1.82 11.99
N LEU A 11 10.85 2.96 12.65
CA LEU A 11 9.61 3.74 12.57
C LEU A 11 9.22 4.04 11.11
N LYS A 12 10.22 4.27 10.24
CA LYS A 12 10.04 4.48 8.79
C LYS A 12 9.49 3.25 8.09
N GLU A 13 10.00 2.06 8.39
CA GLU A 13 9.52 0.81 7.82
C GLU A 13 8.10 0.48 8.31
N LYS A 14 7.78 0.78 9.56
CA LYS A 14 6.40 0.63 10.08
C LYS A 14 5.43 1.53 9.32
N GLN A 15 5.75 2.82 9.19
CA GLN A 15 4.94 3.77 8.41
C GLN A 15 4.80 3.36 6.94
N ARG A 16 5.87 2.79 6.36
CA ARG A 16 5.85 2.26 5.00
C ARG A 16 4.83 1.13 4.86
N ARG A 17 4.82 0.17 5.81
CA ARG A 17 3.87 -0.95 5.83
C ARG A 17 2.44 -0.50 6.05
N GLU A 18 2.20 0.38 7.02
CA GLU A 18 0.85 0.93 7.28
C GLU A 18 0.30 1.62 6.03
N ARG A 19 1.16 2.32 5.27
CA ARG A 19 0.76 2.92 4.00
C ARG A 19 0.46 1.89 2.91
N GLU A 20 1.28 0.84 2.81
CA GLU A 20 1.04 -0.27 1.88
C GLU A 20 -0.29 -0.98 2.17
N GLU A 21 -0.62 -1.20 3.44
CA GLU A 21 -1.89 -1.77 3.89
C GLU A 21 -3.08 -0.90 3.47
N LEU A 22 -3.00 0.43 3.68
CA LEU A 22 -4.04 1.35 3.25
C LEU A 22 -4.23 1.36 1.71
N ILE A 23 -3.14 1.27 0.94
CA ILE A 23 -3.20 1.21 -0.52
C ILE A 23 -3.89 -0.09 -0.97
N ILE A 24 -3.55 -1.22 -0.37
CA ILE A 24 -4.15 -2.52 -0.69
C ILE A 24 -5.64 -2.51 -0.35
N GLN A 25 -6.02 -2.05 0.83
CA GLN A 25 -7.42 -1.96 1.24
C GLN A 25 -8.23 -1.09 0.27
N ALA A 26 -7.73 0.10 -0.07
CA ALA A 26 -8.41 0.98 -1.02
C ALA A 26 -8.52 0.35 -2.41
N ALA A 27 -7.51 -0.38 -2.86
CA ALA A 27 -7.56 -1.11 -4.13
C ALA A 27 -8.62 -2.22 -4.11
N GLU A 28 -8.70 -2.99 -3.02
CA GLU A 28 -9.73 -4.02 -2.84
C GLU A 28 -11.14 -3.43 -2.87
N GLU A 29 -11.37 -2.34 -2.14
CA GLU A 29 -12.67 -1.65 -2.12
C GLU A 29 -13.08 -1.18 -3.52
N VAL A 30 -12.17 -0.51 -4.23
CA VAL A 30 -12.44 -0.01 -5.59
C VAL A 30 -12.69 -1.19 -6.54
N LEU A 31 -11.89 -2.26 -6.46
CA LEU A 31 -12.10 -3.45 -7.28
C LEU A 31 -13.46 -4.11 -7.01
N GLN A 32 -13.90 -4.16 -5.75
CA GLN A 32 -15.21 -4.70 -5.39
C GLN A 32 -16.36 -3.81 -5.88
N GLU A 33 -16.21 -2.50 -5.84
CA GLU A 33 -17.25 -1.53 -6.23
C GLU A 33 -17.51 -1.51 -7.74
N LYS A 34 -16.47 -1.63 -8.57
CA LYS A 34 -16.55 -1.35 -10.01
C LYS A 34 -15.80 -2.34 -10.91
N GLY A 35 -15.16 -3.35 -10.32
CA GLY A 35 -14.42 -4.36 -11.07
C GLY A 35 -13.08 -3.87 -11.61
N TYR A 36 -12.35 -4.80 -12.24
CA TYR A 36 -10.97 -4.58 -12.66
C TYR A 36 -10.81 -3.49 -13.74
N TYR A 37 -11.66 -3.51 -14.76
CA TYR A 37 -11.49 -2.62 -15.92
C TYR A 37 -11.76 -1.15 -15.61
N GLU A 38 -12.65 -0.86 -14.65
CA GLU A 38 -13.00 0.52 -14.26
C GLU A 38 -12.13 1.04 -13.11
N THR A 39 -11.32 0.19 -12.49
CA THR A 39 -10.39 0.58 -11.42
C THR A 39 -9.22 1.39 -11.98
N SER A 40 -8.88 2.51 -11.34
CA SER A 40 -7.72 3.33 -11.71
C SER A 40 -6.81 3.63 -10.53
N MET A 41 -5.51 3.76 -10.81
CA MET A 41 -4.52 4.12 -9.78
C MET A 41 -4.69 5.55 -9.24
N ASP A 42 -5.23 6.46 -10.05
CA ASP A 42 -5.58 7.81 -9.60
C ASP A 42 -6.67 7.79 -8.53
N GLU A 43 -7.68 6.94 -8.71
CA GLU A 43 -8.76 6.78 -7.74
C GLU A 43 -8.28 6.13 -6.44
N ILE A 44 -7.47 5.06 -6.54
CA ILE A 44 -6.89 4.43 -5.35
C ILE A 44 -6.05 5.45 -4.57
N ALA A 45 -5.23 6.24 -5.26
CA ALA A 45 -4.43 7.29 -4.65
C ALA A 45 -5.30 8.36 -3.96
N ALA A 46 -6.38 8.78 -4.61
CA ALA A 46 -7.32 9.74 -4.05
C ALA A 46 -8.02 9.22 -2.79
N ARG A 47 -8.43 7.95 -2.76
CA ARG A 47 -9.10 7.31 -1.62
C ARG A 47 -8.19 7.19 -0.39
N VAL A 48 -6.89 6.95 -0.61
CA VAL A 48 -5.86 6.91 0.45
C VAL A 48 -5.37 8.31 0.84
N GLY A 49 -5.57 9.32 0.00
CA GLY A 49 -5.09 10.69 0.23
C GLY A 49 -3.59 10.86 -0.07
N ILE A 50 -3.08 10.17 -1.10
CA ILE A 50 -1.67 10.23 -1.52
C ILE A 50 -1.55 10.62 -2.99
N ALA A 51 -0.35 11.00 -3.42
CA ALA A 51 -0.06 11.16 -4.84
C ALA A 51 0.03 9.79 -5.54
N LYS A 52 -0.45 9.70 -6.78
CA LYS A 52 -0.33 8.48 -7.61
C LYS A 52 1.11 7.97 -7.69
N GLY A 53 2.10 8.86 -7.82
CA GLY A 53 3.52 8.49 -7.84
C GLY A 53 4.00 7.78 -6.57
N THR A 54 3.35 8.04 -5.43
CA THR A 54 3.64 7.34 -4.17
C THR A 54 3.30 5.85 -4.29
N ILE A 55 2.21 5.48 -4.96
CA ILE A 55 1.86 4.07 -5.19
C ILE A 55 3.00 3.33 -5.89
N TYR A 56 3.51 3.89 -7.00
CA TYR A 56 4.63 3.29 -7.74
C TYR A 56 5.95 3.26 -6.97
N THR A 57 6.10 4.08 -5.93
CA THR A 57 7.26 4.02 -5.03
C THR A 57 7.17 2.84 -4.06
N HIS A 58 5.95 2.51 -3.60
CA HIS A 58 5.69 1.37 -2.72
C HIS A 58 5.62 0.04 -3.48
N PHE A 59 5.11 0.07 -4.71
CA PHE A 59 4.88 -1.09 -5.56
C PHE A 59 5.56 -0.90 -6.92
N PRO A 60 6.89 -1.15 -7.01
CA PRO A 60 7.67 -0.92 -8.23
C PRO A 60 7.41 -1.90 -9.39
N GLY A 61 6.55 -2.91 -9.21
CA GLY A 61 6.28 -3.96 -10.20
C GLY A 61 6.93 -5.29 -9.88
#